data_AF-A0AAE1HPQ0-F1
#
_entry.id   AF-A0AAE1HPQ0-F1
#
_cell.length_a   1.000
_cell.length_b   1.000
_cell.length_c   1.000
_cell.angle_alpha   90.00
_cell.angle_beta   90.00
_cell.angle_gamma   90.00
#
_symmetry.space_group_name_H-M   'P 1'
#
loop_
_entity.id
_entity.type
_entity.pdbx_description
1 polymer ?
#
loop_
_entity_poly.entity_id
_entity_poly.type
_entity_poly.pdbx_seq_one_letter_code
_entity_poly.pdbx_strand_id
1 'polypeptide(L)'
;MFFFRLLEPYFLQLKTTVLERLKAFNIVQLFEFLVTKLDAYYKSRIATVLNNRVHVHQKSRYHAPKTDKLSTLSCTNRISERVFEVKNSKSSLTYLVDMDAKICSCPKGFTGAPCKHQFYVAKTFNISSPQFHENMWCSR
;
A
#
# COMPACT_ATOMS: atom_id res chain seq x y z
N MET A 1 -8.11 -28.77 -6.24
CA MET A 1 -8.18 -27.81 -7.35
C MET A 1 -8.07 -26.32 -6.93
N PHE A 2 -7.96 -25.99 -5.63
CA PHE A 2 -7.76 -24.61 -5.16
C PHE A 2 -6.29 -24.14 -5.10
N PHE A 3 -5.33 -25.07 -5.08
CA PHE A 3 -3.90 -24.75 -5.00
C PHE A 3 -3.35 -24.07 -6.27
N PHE A 4 -3.90 -24.38 -7.45
CA PHE A 4 -3.41 -23.81 -8.72
C PHE A 4 -3.70 -22.32 -8.88
N ARG A 5 -4.83 -21.82 -8.32
CA ARG A 5 -5.25 -20.41 -8.45
C ARG A 5 -4.43 -19.43 -7.60
N LEU A 6 -3.74 -19.90 -6.56
CA LEU A 6 -2.84 -19.09 -5.74
C LEU A 6 -1.39 -19.10 -6.25
N LEU A 7 -1.00 -20.17 -6.95
CA LEU A 7 0.34 -20.30 -7.52
C LEU A 7 0.59 -19.34 -8.68
N GLU A 8 -0.42 -19.11 -9.52
CA GLU A 8 -0.33 -18.23 -10.69
C GLU A 8 0.03 -16.76 -10.34
N PRO A 9 -0.66 -16.08 -9.40
CA PRO A 9 -0.29 -14.72 -9.01
C PRO A 9 1.06 -14.66 -8.28
N TYR A 10 1.41 -15.68 -7.50
CA TYR A 10 2.69 -15.75 -6.80
C TYR A 10 3.86 -15.90 -7.77
N PHE A 11 3.72 -16.76 -8.79
CA PHE A 11 4.69 -16.93 -9.85
C PHE A 11 4.83 -15.67 -10.70
N LEU A 12 3.71 -14.98 -10.98
CA LEU A 12 3.73 -13.70 -11.69
C LEU A 12 4.46 -12.61 -10.90
N GLN A 13 4.30 -12.61 -9.57
CA GLN A 13 4.99 -11.69 -8.68
C GLN A 13 6.50 -11.95 -8.70
N LEU A 14 6.94 -13.20 -8.52
CA LEU A 14 8.33 -13.61 -8.65
C LEU A 14 8.93 -13.19 -10.01
N LYS A 15 8.22 -13.52 -11.11
CA LYS A 15 8.64 -13.14 -12.46
C LYS A 15 8.75 -11.63 -12.65
N THR A 16 7.90 -10.85 -12.00
CA THR A 16 7.87 -9.39 -12.17
C THR A 16 8.89 -8.68 -11.28
N THR A 17 9.08 -9.13 -10.04
CA THR A 17 9.93 -8.45 -9.06
C THR A 17 11.35 -8.97 -8.98
N VAL A 18 11.56 -10.26 -9.23
CA VAL A 18 12.86 -10.92 -9.12
C VAL A 18 13.55 -11.02 -10.48
N LEU A 19 12.80 -11.27 -11.56
CA LEU A 19 13.34 -11.37 -12.93
C LEU A 19 13.27 -10.05 -13.72
N GLU A 20 12.96 -8.93 -13.05
CA GLU A 20 12.95 -7.56 -13.61
C GLU A 20 12.27 -7.40 -14.98
N ARG A 21 11.20 -8.16 -15.24
CA ARG A 21 10.27 -8.02 -16.40
C ARG A 21 10.84 -7.97 -17.82
N LEU A 22 12.16 -7.93 -18.06
CA LEU A 22 12.75 -7.53 -19.35
C LEU A 22 13.92 -8.39 -19.86
N LYS A 23 14.39 -9.42 -19.15
CA LYS A 23 15.39 -10.35 -19.70
C LYS A 23 14.72 -11.64 -20.15
N ALA A 24 14.79 -11.91 -21.46
CA ALA A 24 14.53 -13.23 -22.00
C ALA A 24 15.63 -14.17 -21.53
N PHE A 25 15.41 -14.84 -20.39
CA PHE A 25 16.32 -15.86 -19.91
C PHE A 25 16.05 -17.17 -20.67
N ASN A 26 17.09 -17.77 -21.24
CA ASN A 26 17.05 -19.17 -21.63
C ASN A 26 16.82 -20.04 -20.37
N ILE A 27 16.18 -21.20 -20.47
CA ILE A 27 15.87 -22.11 -19.34
C ILE A 27 17.13 -22.39 -18.50
N VAL A 28 18.29 -22.58 -19.15
CA VAL A 28 19.58 -22.79 -18.49
C VAL A 28 20.00 -21.57 -17.65
N GLN A 29 19.87 -20.37 -18.22
CA GLN A 29 20.21 -19.12 -17.53
C GLN A 29 19.24 -18.81 -16.39
N LEU A 30 17.96 -19.20 -16.53
CA LEU A 30 16.98 -19.08 -15.45
C LEU A 30 17.35 -20.00 -14.28
N PHE A 31 17.71 -21.25 -14.57
CA PHE A 31 18.13 -22.20 -13.53
C PHE A 31 19.39 -21.71 -12.81
N GLU A 32 20.39 -21.24 -13.55
CA GLU A 32 21.60 -20.66 -12.99
C GLU A 32 21.28 -19.44 -12.09
N PHE A 33 20.38 -18.56 -12.52
CA PHE A 33 19.93 -17.42 -11.73
C PHE A 33 19.23 -17.85 -10.43
N LEU A 34 18.32 -18.83 -10.49
CA LEU A 34 17.59 -19.33 -9.32
C LEU A 34 18.53 -19.96 -8.29
N VAL A 35 19.54 -20.70 -8.74
CA VAL A 35 20.47 -21.40 -7.85
C VAL A 35 21.53 -20.45 -7.27
N THR A 36 22.05 -19.51 -8.05
CA THR A 36 23.23 -18.73 -7.65
C THR A 36 22.92 -17.31 -7.19
N LYS A 37 21.97 -16.62 -7.84
CA LYS A 37 21.73 -15.18 -7.64
C LYS A 37 20.56 -14.90 -6.71
N LEU A 38 19.62 -15.83 -6.60
CA LEU A 38 18.42 -15.69 -5.78
C LEU A 38 18.75 -15.57 -4.27
N ASP A 39 19.65 -16.42 -3.76
CA ASP A 39 20.04 -16.40 -2.35
C ASP A 39 20.76 -15.08 -1.99
N ALA A 40 21.71 -14.65 -2.83
CA ALA A 40 22.40 -13.37 -2.68
C ALA A 40 21.41 -12.18 -2.73
N TYR A 41 20.41 -12.24 -3.62
CA TYR A 41 19.35 -11.23 -3.70
C TYR A 41 18.53 -11.15 -2.42
N TYR A 42 18.08 -12.28 -1.86
CA TYR A 42 17.29 -12.29 -0.62
C TYR A 42 18.11 -11.84 0.58
N LYS A 43 19.37 -12.26 0.71
CA LYS A 43 20.28 -11.79 1.76
C LYS A 43 20.47 -10.27 1.70
N SER A 44 20.69 -9.72 0.50
CA SER A 44 20.80 -8.28 0.30
C SER A 44 19.48 -7.55 0.63
N ARG A 45 18.33 -8.12 0.25
CA ARG A 45 16.99 -7.57 0.58
C ARG A 45 16.74 -7.51 2.08
N ILE A 46 17.02 -8.60 2.81
CA ILE A 46 16.86 -8.66 4.26
C ILE A 46 17.79 -7.65 4.93
N ALA A 47 19.06 -7.61 4.55
CA ALA A 47 20.01 -6.63 5.06
C ALA A 47 19.56 -5.18 4.78
N THR A 48 18.96 -4.92 3.63
CA THR A 48 18.43 -3.60 3.26
C THR A 48 17.24 -3.18 4.15
N VAL A 49 16.34 -4.13 4.47
CA VAL A 49 15.22 -3.90 5.39
C VAL A 49 15.72 -3.66 6.82
N LEU A 50 16.67 -4.47 7.30
CA LEU A 50 17.27 -4.30 8.63
C LEU A 50 18.00 -2.96 8.78
N ASN A 51 18.69 -2.51 7.73
CA ASN A 51 19.34 -1.21 7.69
C ASN A 51 18.37 -0.03 7.49
N ASN A 52 17.05 -0.27 7.55
CA ASN A 52 15.97 0.69 7.35
C ASN A 52 16.08 1.51 6.05
N ARG A 53 16.87 1.02 5.08
CA ARG A 53 16.99 1.58 3.73
C ARG A 53 15.86 1.02 2.88
N VAL A 54 14.63 1.20 3.35
CA VAL A 54 13.46 0.73 2.62
C VAL A 54 13.44 1.48 1.28
N HIS A 55 13.63 0.73 0.19
CA HIS A 55 13.64 1.28 -1.16
C HIS A 55 12.46 2.21 -1.35
N VAL A 56 12.72 3.38 -1.94
CA VAL A 56 11.78 4.43 -2.32
C VAL A 56 10.54 3.89 -3.06
N HIS A 57 10.59 2.69 -3.64
CA HIS A 57 9.44 2.01 -4.25
C HIS A 57 8.39 1.43 -3.29
N GLN A 58 8.68 1.37 -1.98
CA GLN A 58 7.66 1.19 -0.94
C GLN A 58 7.13 2.52 -0.39
N LYS A 59 7.66 3.69 -0.84
CA LYS A 59 6.90 4.93 -0.73
C LYS A 59 5.66 4.69 -1.57
N SER A 60 4.54 4.54 -0.87
CA SER A 60 3.32 4.04 -1.45
C SER A 60 3.04 4.79 -2.75
N ARG A 61 2.63 4.06 -3.78
CA ARG A 61 2.22 4.60 -5.09
C ARG A 61 1.03 5.59 -4.96
N TYR A 62 0.57 5.82 -3.74
CA TYR A 62 -0.52 6.67 -3.35
C TYR A 62 0.08 7.96 -2.79
N HIS A 63 0.20 8.95 -3.68
CA HIS A 63 0.40 10.31 -3.24
C HIS A 63 -0.71 10.70 -2.29
N ALA A 64 -0.30 11.18 -1.12
CA ALA A 64 -1.14 11.94 -0.23
C ALA A 64 -2.07 12.87 -1.01
N PRO A 65 -3.39 12.86 -0.76
CA PRO A 65 -4.24 13.92 -1.27
C PRO A 65 -3.72 15.25 -0.72
N LYS A 66 -3.48 16.23 -1.61
CA LYS A 66 -3.11 17.61 -1.22
C LYS A 66 -4.05 18.10 -0.11
N THR A 67 -3.48 18.76 0.90
CA THR A 67 -4.19 19.26 2.10
C THR A 67 -5.43 20.09 1.77
N ASP A 68 -5.42 20.79 0.64
CA ASP A 68 -6.55 21.61 0.16
C ASP A 68 -7.80 20.79 -0.18
N LYS A 69 -7.65 19.49 -0.44
CA LYS A 69 -8.77 18.57 -0.68
C LYS A 69 -9.33 17.94 0.60
N LEU A 70 -8.67 18.15 1.75
CA LEU A 70 -9.10 17.66 3.05
C LEU A 70 -9.97 18.67 3.79
N SER A 71 -9.86 19.97 3.51
CA SER A 71 -10.66 21.02 4.15
C SER A 71 -12.17 20.88 3.91
N THR A 72 -12.56 20.13 2.87
CA THR A 72 -13.97 19.85 2.53
C THR A 72 -14.51 18.60 3.22
N LEU A 73 -13.71 17.92 4.03
CA LEU A 73 -14.10 16.73 4.77
C LEU A 73 -14.33 17.09 6.23
N SER A 74 -15.43 16.59 6.79
CA SER A 74 -15.73 16.69 8.21
C SER A 74 -16.01 15.30 8.77
N CYS A 75 -15.44 14.98 9.93
CA CYS A 75 -15.87 13.81 10.69
C CYS A 75 -17.20 14.15 11.36
N THR A 76 -18.26 13.40 11.05
CA THR A 76 -19.58 13.65 11.62
C THR A 76 -19.80 12.82 12.88
N ASN A 77 -19.42 11.53 12.86
CA ASN A 77 -19.61 10.63 14.00
C ASN A 77 -18.50 9.57 14.09
N ARG A 78 -18.18 9.17 15.32
CA ARG A 78 -17.37 7.99 15.63
C ARG A 78 -18.33 6.89 16.06
N ILE A 79 -18.52 5.88 15.20
CA ILE A 79 -19.47 4.79 15.43
C ILE A 79 -18.85 3.74 16.36
N SER A 80 -17.54 3.50 16.22
CA SER A 80 -16.76 2.60 17.08
C SER A 80 -15.35 3.16 17.29
N GLU A 81 -14.52 2.50 18.09
CA GLU A 81 -13.18 2.96 18.44
C GLU A 81 -12.33 3.24 17.18
N ARG A 82 -12.50 2.46 16.12
CA ARG A 82 -11.72 2.55 14.87
C ARG A 82 -12.58 2.72 13.61
N VAL A 83 -13.89 2.95 13.79
CA VAL A 83 -14.85 3.17 12.69
C VAL A 83 -15.39 4.59 12.73
N PHE A 84 -15.20 5.32 11.63
CA PHE A 84 -15.48 6.75 11.51
C PHE A 84 -16.39 7.03 10.33
N GLU A 85 -17.31 7.96 10.52
CA GLU A 85 -18.16 8.49 9.46
C GLU A 85 -17.63 9.85 8.97
N VAL A 86 -17.16 9.87 7.73
CA VAL A 86 -16.57 11.05 7.09
C VAL A 86 -17.54 11.60 6.06
N LYS A 87 -17.96 12.85 6.24
CA LYS A 87 -18.83 13.57 5.31
C LYS A 87 -18.00 14.44 4.38
N ASN A 88 -18.41 14.49 3.12
CA ASN A 88 -17.85 15.42 2.14
C ASN A 88 -18.80 16.60 1.94
N SER A 89 -18.39 17.79 2.37
CA SER A 89 -19.19 19.02 2.27
C SER A 89 -19.52 19.41 0.82
N LYS A 90 -18.72 18.97 -0.16
CA LYS A 90 -18.98 19.27 -1.59
C LYS A 90 -20.02 18.37 -2.25
N SER A 91 -20.17 17.13 -1.77
CA SER A 91 -21.05 16.15 -2.41
C SER A 91 -22.19 15.67 -1.52
N SER A 92 -22.28 16.16 -0.29
CA SER A 92 -23.26 15.73 0.73
C SER A 92 -23.28 14.21 0.99
N LEU A 93 -22.25 13.48 0.53
CA LEU A 93 -22.11 12.04 0.71
C LEU A 93 -21.36 11.75 2.01
N THR A 94 -21.81 10.73 2.73
CA THR A 94 -21.13 10.16 3.89
C THR A 94 -20.41 8.88 3.50
N TYR A 95 -19.20 8.70 4.04
CA TYR A 95 -18.37 7.53 3.83
C TYR A 95 -18.02 6.91 5.17
N LEU A 96 -18.15 5.59 5.24
CA LEU A 96 -17.69 4.78 6.36
C LEU A 96 -16.20 4.47 6.16
N VAL A 97 -15.41 4.72 7.19
CA VAL A 97 -13.98 4.47 7.23
C VAL A 97 -13.69 3.57 8.40
N ASP A 98 -13.18 2.38 8.13
CA ASP A 98 -12.68 1.47 9.15
C ASP A 98 -11.15 1.49 9.10
N MET A 99 -10.53 1.97 10.18
CA MET A 99 -9.07 2.11 10.30
C MET A 99 -8.38 0.80 10.67
N ASP A 100 -9.10 -0.18 11.24
CA ASP A 100 -8.54 -1.49 11.59
C ASP A 100 -8.57 -2.41 10.38
N ALA A 101 -9.72 -2.49 9.69
CA ALA A 101 -9.84 -3.19 8.42
C ALA A 101 -9.12 -2.46 7.27
N LYS A 102 -8.80 -1.17 7.47
CA LYS A 102 -8.16 -0.29 6.49
C LYS A 102 -8.95 -0.16 5.18
N ILE A 103 -10.27 -0.14 5.29
CA ILE A 103 -11.22 -0.06 4.18
C ILE A 103 -12.04 1.22 4.31
N CYS A 104 -12.53 1.75 3.19
CA CYS A 104 -13.48 2.85 3.19
C CYS A 104 -14.57 2.58 2.15
N SER A 105 -15.81 2.97 2.42
CA SER A 105 -16.94 2.79 1.49
C SER A 105 -16.84 3.59 0.18
N CYS A 106 -15.80 4.41 0.00
CA CYS A 106 -15.61 5.12 -1.25
C CYS A 106 -15.10 4.18 -2.36
N PRO A 107 -15.34 4.48 -3.65
CA PRO A 107 -14.95 3.61 -4.77
C PRO A 107 -13.45 3.24 -4.80
N LYS A 108 -12.60 4.12 -4.26
CA LYS A 108 -11.16 3.85 -4.13
C LYS A 108 -10.81 3.00 -2.91
N GLY A 109 -11.47 3.25 -1.79
CA GLY A 109 -11.18 2.60 -0.50
C GLY A 109 -11.82 1.24 -0.34
N PHE A 110 -12.82 0.91 -1.16
CA PHE A 110 -13.53 -0.37 -1.08
C PHE A 110 -12.63 -1.55 -1.46
N THR A 111 -11.64 -1.31 -2.33
CA THR A 111 -10.62 -2.29 -2.70
C THR A 111 -9.44 -2.37 -1.71
N GLY A 112 -9.52 -1.67 -0.57
CA GLY A 112 -8.45 -1.60 0.43
C GLY A 112 -7.30 -0.67 0.05
N ALA A 113 -7.43 0.10 -1.03
CA ALA A 113 -6.44 1.12 -1.39
C ALA A 113 -6.56 2.37 -0.50
N PRO A 114 -5.45 3.02 -0.12
CA PRO A 114 -5.49 4.20 0.73
C PRO A 114 -6.22 5.35 0.03
N CYS A 115 -7.20 5.92 0.73
CA CYS A 115 -8.06 6.97 0.20
C CYS A 115 -7.95 8.27 1.02
N LYS A 116 -8.49 9.36 0.45
CA LYS A 116 -8.52 10.67 1.11
C LYS A 116 -9.28 10.69 2.43
N HIS A 117 -10.30 9.84 2.60
CA HIS A 117 -11.09 9.78 3.82
C HIS A 117 -10.32 9.09 4.95
N GLN A 118 -9.64 7.97 4.65
CA GLN A 118 -8.73 7.31 5.59
C GLN A 118 -7.59 8.22 6.00
N PHE A 119 -7.01 8.95 5.04
CA PHE A 119 -5.96 9.91 5.36
C PHE A 119 -6.45 11.05 6.24
N TYR A 120 -7.65 11.59 5.98
CA TYR A 120 -8.27 12.60 6.84
C TYR A 120 -8.46 12.09 8.27
N VAL A 121 -9.00 10.88 8.45
CA VAL A 121 -9.18 10.26 9.78
C VAL A 121 -7.84 10.05 10.48
N ALA A 122 -6.84 9.49 9.77
CA ALA A 122 -5.51 9.28 10.32
C ALA A 122 -4.88 10.60 10.82
N LYS A 123 -5.02 11.67 10.04
CA LYS A 123 -4.49 13.00 10.39
C LYS A 123 -5.25 13.67 11.54
N THR A 124 -6.58 13.61 11.54
CA THR A 124 -7.43 14.28 12.55
C THR A 124 -7.33 13.60 13.91
N PHE A 125 -7.27 12.27 13.95
CA PHE A 125 -7.21 11.50 15.20
C PHE A 125 -5.80 11.02 15.56
N ASN A 126 -4.78 11.48 14.82
CA ASN A 126 -3.37 11.10 14.98
C ASN A 126 -3.16 9.57 15.08
N ILE A 127 -3.87 8.81 14.26
CA ILE A 127 -3.81 7.35 14.25
C ILE A 127 -2.64 6.91 13.38
N SER A 128 -1.65 6.28 14.01
CA SER A 128 -0.55 5.64 13.29
C SER A 128 -1.09 4.53 12.41
N SER A 129 -0.93 4.71 11.10
CA SER A 129 -1.35 3.76 10.09
C SER A 129 -0.14 3.46 9.21
N PRO A 130 0.23 2.17 9.03
CA PRO A 130 1.34 1.80 8.15
C PRO A 130 1.06 2.15 6.67
N GLN A 131 -0.18 2.53 6.33
CA GLN A 131 -0.53 3.03 5.00
C GLN A 131 -0.03 4.46 4.76
N PHE A 132 0.26 5.21 5.82
CA PHE A 132 0.57 6.64 5.80
C PHE A 132 1.83 6.95 6.62
N HIS A 133 3.01 6.49 6.19
CA HIS A 133 4.28 6.74 6.92
C HIS A 133 4.79 8.19 6.78
N GLU A 134 5.29 8.75 7.89
CA GLU A 134 5.73 10.14 8.11
C GLU A 134 6.88 10.61 7.18
N ASN A 135 7.67 9.68 6.66
CA ASN A 135 8.79 9.97 5.74
C ASN A 135 8.34 10.20 4.28
N MET A 136 7.02 10.21 4.02
CA MET A 136 6.41 10.50 2.72
C MET A 136 5.93 11.96 2.57
N TRP A 137 5.99 12.78 3.62
CA TRP A 137 5.23 14.05 3.69
C TRP A 137 6.08 15.32 3.58
N CYS A 138 7.40 15.17 3.51
CA CYS A 138 8.32 16.29 3.39
C CYS A 138 9.36 16.02 2.29
N SER A 139 8.98 16.24 1.04
CA SER A 139 9.94 16.53 -0.03
C SER A 139 9.22 17.44 -1.02
N ARG A 140 9.62 18.71 -0.91
CA ARG A 140 9.37 19.92 -1.71
C ARG A 140 8.71 19.71 -3.07
#